data_AF-A0A0G1Y6J5-F1
#
_entry.id   AF-A0A0G1Y6J5-F1
#
_cell.length_a   1.000
_cell.length_b   1.000
_cell.length_c   1.000
_cell.angle_alpha   90.00
_cell.angle_beta   90.00
_cell.angle_gamma   90.00
#
_symmetry.space_group_name_H-M   'P 1'
#
loop_
_entity.id
_entity.type
_entity.pdbx_description
1 polymer ?
#
loop_
_entity_poly.entity_id
_entity_poly.type
_entity_poly.pdbx_seq_one_letter_code
_entity_poly.pdbx_strand_id
1 'polypeptide(L)'
;MQLKNDESIGVHPDTGANIYMKTGRFGPYVEMLEARSTKHEEPNKSKAPKKGKRGRPKIAAKRASIPAGTDLSSVTLADAVKYLSLPRELGHHPSTGKAVFSSTGRFGPYVGSDGEFRSLKAPAGGGSASGGKGDPYTITLDEALTILATPKKPPKGVEIVKEIGKHPRTSKQLVLYKSKQGLFLKKGLRRIYLPDTISPDSLTPADAAEYLK
;
A
#
# COMPACT_ATOMS: atom_id res chain seq x y z
N MET A 1 19.35 -0.85 -22.46
CA MET A 1 19.48 0.63 -22.51
C MET A 1 19.62 1.17 -21.11
N GLN A 2 20.71 1.88 -20.81
CA GLN A 2 20.85 2.62 -19.55
C GLN A 2 20.11 3.95 -19.69
N LEU A 3 19.10 4.19 -18.84
CA LEU A 3 18.42 5.48 -18.81
C LEU A 3 19.41 6.56 -18.36
N LYS A 4 19.55 7.61 -19.17
CA LYS A 4 20.26 8.82 -18.78
C LYS A 4 19.37 9.58 -17.80
N ASN A 5 19.70 9.52 -16.51
CA ASN A 5 18.88 10.10 -15.44
C ASN A 5 18.69 11.63 -15.53
N ASP A 6 19.45 12.32 -16.37
CA ASP A 6 19.49 13.78 -16.46
C ASP A 6 18.71 14.37 -17.65
N GLU A 7 18.19 13.53 -18.56
CA GLU A 7 17.44 14.00 -19.73
C GLU A 7 15.94 14.09 -19.40
N SER A 8 15.34 15.28 -19.59
CA SER A 8 13.91 15.47 -19.38
C SER A 8 13.12 14.93 -20.56
N ILE A 9 12.05 14.17 -20.30
CA ILE A 9 11.13 13.68 -21.33
C ILE A 9 10.15 14.78 -21.82
N GLY A 10 10.08 15.90 -21.10
CA GLY A 10 9.26 17.05 -21.44
C GLY A 10 8.79 17.84 -20.21
N VAL A 11 7.89 18.78 -20.46
CA VAL A 11 7.31 19.67 -19.45
C VAL A 11 5.87 19.23 -19.17
N HIS A 12 5.50 19.15 -17.90
CA HIS A 12 4.13 18.85 -17.50
C HIS A 12 3.20 20.02 -17.91
N PRO A 13 2.07 19.76 -18.59
CA PRO A 13 1.20 20.83 -19.11
C PRO A 13 0.62 21.72 -18.01
N ASP A 14 0.18 21.13 -16.89
CA ASP A 14 -0.47 21.90 -15.81
C ASP A 14 0.50 22.60 -14.84
N THR A 15 1.66 21.99 -14.56
CA THR A 15 2.59 22.50 -13.53
C THR A 15 3.76 23.27 -14.12
N GLY A 16 4.01 23.15 -15.43
CA GLY A 16 5.19 23.72 -16.09
C GLY A 16 6.52 23.11 -15.63
N ALA A 17 6.49 22.03 -14.85
CA ALA A 17 7.69 21.39 -14.31
C ALA A 17 8.25 20.34 -15.26
N ASN A 18 9.58 20.22 -15.29
CA ASN A 18 10.26 19.18 -16.06
C ASN A 18 9.99 17.80 -15.45
N ILE A 19 9.68 16.85 -16.33
CA ILE A 19 9.54 15.44 -15.98
C ILE A 19 10.79 14.70 -16.45
N TYR A 20 11.32 13.86 -15.57
CA TYR A 20 12.49 13.04 -15.79
C TYR A 20 12.13 11.57 -15.67
N MET A 21 12.75 10.72 -16.49
CA MET A 21 12.64 9.27 -16.36
C MET A 21 13.93 8.73 -15.75
N LYS A 22 13.83 8.06 -14.61
CA LYS A 22 14.98 7.61 -13.82
C LYS A 22 14.83 6.15 -13.41
N THR A 23 15.94 5.50 -13.07
CA THR A 23 15.95 4.13 -12.54
C THR A 23 16.39 4.10 -11.08
N GLY A 24 15.62 3.47 -10.21
CA GLY A 24 15.88 3.40 -8.77
C GLY A 24 15.80 2.00 -8.20
N ARG A 25 15.90 1.87 -6.87
CA ARG A 25 15.88 0.58 -6.16
C ARG A 25 14.62 -0.27 -6.38
N PHE A 26 13.53 0.39 -6.76
CA PHE A 26 12.21 -0.22 -6.96
C PHE A 26 11.84 -0.33 -8.45
N GLY A 27 12.80 -0.13 -9.34
CA GLY A 27 12.59 -0.12 -10.79
C GLY A 27 12.57 1.27 -11.41
N PRO A 28 12.19 1.37 -12.69
CA PRO A 28 12.06 2.63 -13.41
C PRO A 28 10.89 3.46 -12.89
N TYR A 29 11.07 4.78 -12.84
CA TYR A 29 10.10 5.73 -12.32
C TYR A 29 10.20 7.07 -13.05
N VAL A 30 9.09 7.80 -13.06
CA VAL A 30 9.04 9.20 -13.49
C VAL A 30 9.13 10.11 -12.26
N GLU A 31 9.88 11.20 -12.39
CA GLU A 31 10.09 12.20 -11.36
C GLU A 31 9.81 13.58 -11.91
N MET A 32 8.93 14.32 -11.24
CA MET A 32 8.66 15.73 -11.49
C MET A 32 9.10 16.52 -10.26
N LEU A 33 10.04 17.44 -10.44
CA LEU A 33 10.45 18.36 -9.40
C LEU A 33 9.40 19.45 -9.30
N GLU A 34 8.65 19.52 -8.20
CA GLU A 34 7.74 20.64 -8.02
C GLU A 34 8.57 21.90 -7.77
N ALA A 35 8.35 22.93 -8.60
CA ALA A 35 8.82 24.27 -8.28
C ALA A 35 8.27 24.61 -6.89
N ARG A 36 9.12 25.08 -5.97
CA ARG A 36 8.78 25.36 -4.56
C ARG A 36 7.40 26.02 -4.46
N SER A 37 6.36 25.22 -4.25
CA SER A 37 5.09 25.77 -3.80
C SER A 37 5.34 26.16 -2.36
N THR A 38 5.39 27.47 -2.12
CA THR A 38 5.26 28.12 -0.80
C THR A 38 3.87 27.85 -0.21
N LYS A 39 3.41 26.60 -0.22
CA LYS A 39 2.18 26.17 0.42
C LYS A 39 2.56 25.31 1.61
N HIS A 40 2.20 25.82 2.77
CA HIS A 40 2.34 25.23 4.09
C HIS A 40 2.05 23.72 4.08
N GLU A 41 3.10 22.90 4.13
CA GLU A 41 3.00 21.63 4.84
C GLU A 41 2.97 22.00 6.33
N GLU A 42 1.78 22.03 6.92
CA GLU A 42 1.67 21.93 8.36
C GLU A 42 2.44 20.68 8.81
N PRO A 43 3.46 20.82 9.67
CA PRO A 43 4.25 19.69 10.10
C PRO A 43 3.34 18.81 10.96
N ASN A 44 3.00 17.63 10.44
CA ASN A 44 2.27 16.61 11.20
C ASN A 44 3.09 16.28 12.47
N LYS A 45 2.66 16.86 13.59
CA LYS A 45 3.38 16.99 14.85
C LYS A 45 3.28 15.68 15.62
N SER A 46 3.91 14.61 15.13
CA SER A 46 4.10 13.40 15.93
C SER A 46 5.25 12.54 15.41
N LYS A 47 6.49 13.02 15.62
CA LYS A 47 7.66 12.21 15.99
C LYS A 47 8.86 13.13 16.16
N ALA A 48 9.42 13.12 17.37
CA ALA A 48 10.62 13.88 17.72
C ALA A 48 11.74 13.67 16.69
N PRO A 49 12.46 14.75 16.29
CA PRO A 49 13.50 14.65 15.27
C PRO A 49 14.68 13.85 15.82
N LYS A 50 14.98 12.70 15.20
CA LYS A 50 16.26 12.02 15.44
C LYS A 50 17.40 12.89 14.90
N LYS A 51 18.24 13.40 15.80
CA LYS A 51 19.52 14.07 15.50
C LYS A 51 20.34 13.20 14.52
N GLY A 52 20.72 13.76 13.38
CA GLY A 52 21.78 13.20 12.52
C GLY A 52 21.42 13.02 11.05
N LYS A 53 21.31 14.11 10.29
CA LYS A 53 21.95 14.29 8.96
C LYS A 53 21.68 15.71 8.45
N ARG A 54 22.77 16.45 8.19
CA ARG A 54 22.77 17.82 7.66
C ARG A 54 21.95 17.86 6.37
N GLY A 55 20.90 18.67 6.40
CA GLY A 55 19.82 18.67 5.43
C GLY A 55 20.21 19.34 4.12
N ARG A 56 20.21 18.56 3.03
CA ARG A 56 19.73 19.12 1.76
C ARG A 56 18.22 19.34 1.93
N PRO A 57 17.67 20.51 1.59
CA PRO A 57 16.23 20.67 1.53
C PRO A 57 15.69 19.56 0.63
N LYS A 58 14.79 18.72 1.16
CA LYS A 58 14.10 17.72 0.36
C LYS A 58 13.22 18.50 -0.60
N ILE A 59 13.68 18.68 -1.83
CA ILE A 59 12.83 19.18 -2.91
C ILE A 59 11.66 18.20 -2.99
N ALA A 60 10.44 18.69 -2.81
CA ALA A 60 9.25 17.88 -2.96
C ALA A 60 9.18 17.46 -4.43
N ALA A 61 9.47 16.20 -4.67
CA ALA A 61 9.44 15.61 -6.00
C ALA A 61 8.26 14.65 -6.03
N LYS A 62 7.33 14.89 -6.96
CA LYS A 62 6.29 13.90 -7.26
C LYS A 62 6.92 12.79 -8.07
N ARG A 63 6.63 11.56 -7.67
CA ARG A 63 7.19 10.36 -8.28
C ARG A 63 6.11 9.35 -8.55
N ALA A 64 6.20 8.70 -9.69
CA ALA A 64 5.33 7.58 -10.01
C ALA A 64 6.16 6.45 -10.63
N SER A 65 5.88 5.21 -10.22
CA SER A 65 6.52 4.03 -10.79
C SER A 65 5.99 3.75 -12.18
N ILE A 66 6.88 3.41 -13.11
CA ILE A 66 6.48 2.91 -14.43
C ILE A 66 6.01 1.45 -14.26
N PRO A 67 4.86 1.06 -14.83
CA PRO A 67 4.38 -0.32 -14.75
C PRO A 67 5.42 -1.34 -15.22
N ALA A 68 5.47 -2.49 -14.54
CA ALA A 68 6.37 -3.57 -14.92
C ALA A 68 6.01 -4.12 -16.30
N GLY A 69 6.99 -4.31 -17.18
CA GLY A 69 6.80 -4.81 -18.54
C GLY A 69 6.59 -3.73 -19.60
N THR A 70 6.45 -2.46 -19.22
CA THR A 70 6.47 -1.34 -20.17
C THR A 70 7.87 -1.13 -20.71
N ASP A 71 8.00 -1.03 -22.03
CA ASP A 71 9.28 -0.72 -22.67
C ASP A 71 9.65 0.74 -22.43
N LEU A 72 10.87 1.01 -21.97
CA LEU A 72 11.24 2.36 -21.53
C LEU A 72 11.44 3.32 -22.70
N SER A 73 11.70 2.79 -23.89
CA SER A 73 11.83 3.57 -25.13
C SER A 73 10.48 4.10 -25.65
N SER A 74 9.38 3.44 -25.30
CA SER A 74 8.03 3.79 -25.77
C SER A 74 7.26 4.69 -24.81
N VAL A 75 7.80 4.98 -23.62
CA VAL A 75 7.16 5.85 -22.64
C VAL A 75 7.11 7.28 -23.16
N THR A 76 5.90 7.80 -23.38
CA THR A 76 5.68 9.18 -23.85
C THR A 76 5.50 10.15 -22.68
N LEU A 77 5.56 11.45 -22.98
CA LEU A 77 5.21 12.51 -22.02
C LEU A 77 3.79 12.34 -21.48
N ALA A 78 2.83 11.95 -22.34
CA ALA A 78 1.44 11.72 -21.95
C ALA A 78 1.32 10.58 -20.93
N ASP A 79 2.07 9.49 -21.13
CA ASP A 79 2.11 8.38 -20.18
C ASP A 79 2.71 8.80 -18.83
N ALA A 80 3.77 9.61 -18.87
CA ALA A 80 4.40 10.09 -17.64
C ALA A 80 3.49 11.03 -16.84
N VAL A 81 2.76 11.93 -17.50
CA VAL A 81 1.72 12.76 -16.87
C VAL A 81 0.63 11.87 -16.28
N LYS A 82 0.18 10.86 -17.02
CA LYS A 82 -0.78 9.88 -16.51
C LYS A 82 -0.26 9.18 -15.25
N TYR A 83 0.98 8.70 -15.24
CA TYR A 83 1.56 8.04 -14.06
C TYR A 83 1.66 8.98 -12.85
N LEU A 84 2.03 10.23 -13.07
CA LEU A 84 2.14 11.26 -12.02
C LEU A 84 0.78 11.72 -11.47
N SER A 85 -0.34 11.36 -12.11
CA SER A 85 -1.69 11.69 -11.63
C SER A 85 -2.11 10.91 -10.37
N LEU A 86 -1.41 9.83 -10.02
CA LEU A 86 -1.64 9.10 -8.77
C LEU A 86 -0.84 9.73 -7.61
N PRO A 87 -1.38 9.73 -6.38
CA PRO A 87 -2.66 9.15 -5.94
C PRO A 87 -3.88 9.97 -6.38
N ARG A 88 -4.91 9.29 -6.88
CA ARG A 88 -6.18 9.90 -7.29
C ARG A 88 -7.20 9.79 -6.17
N GLU A 89 -7.79 10.91 -5.77
CA GLU A 89 -8.93 10.93 -4.85
C GLU A 89 -10.22 10.61 -5.62
N LEU A 90 -11.03 9.70 -5.08
CA LEU A 90 -12.29 9.24 -5.69
C LEU A 90 -13.52 9.90 -5.06
N GLY A 91 -13.39 10.41 -3.83
CA GLY A 91 -14.48 10.99 -3.04
C GLY A 91 -14.39 10.59 -1.57
N HIS A 92 -15.50 10.76 -0.85
CA HIS A 92 -15.58 10.46 0.59
C HIS A 92 -16.42 9.21 0.84
N HIS A 93 -16.00 8.40 1.81
CA HIS A 93 -16.73 7.20 2.19
C HIS A 93 -18.04 7.57 2.91
N PRO A 94 -19.20 7.00 2.54
CA PRO A 94 -20.50 7.43 3.06
C PRO A 94 -20.68 7.19 4.57
N SER A 95 -20.12 6.10 5.11
CA SER A 95 -20.23 5.80 6.56
C SER A 95 -19.17 6.47 7.45
N THR A 96 -17.94 6.64 6.97
CA THR A 96 -16.84 7.19 7.80
C THR A 96 -16.55 8.67 7.51
N GLY A 97 -17.05 9.20 6.38
CA GLY A 97 -16.77 10.56 5.92
C GLY A 97 -15.31 10.79 5.51
N LYS A 98 -14.50 9.73 5.39
CA LYS A 98 -13.06 9.84 5.11
C LYS A 98 -12.75 9.71 3.62
N ALA A 99 -11.70 10.38 3.15
CA ALA A 99 -11.29 10.33 1.75
C ALA A 99 -10.96 8.90 1.31
N VAL A 100 -11.46 8.53 0.14
CA VAL A 100 -11.18 7.30 -0.57
C VAL A 100 -10.24 7.65 -1.72
N PHE A 101 -9.11 6.96 -1.80
CA PHE A 101 -8.12 7.19 -2.84
C PHE A 101 -7.69 5.90 -3.53
N SER A 102 -7.25 6.04 -4.77
CA SER A 102 -6.66 4.99 -5.60
C SER A 102 -5.20 5.32 -5.87
N SER A 103 -4.32 4.33 -5.75
CA SER A 103 -2.88 4.52 -5.98
C SER A 103 -2.20 3.21 -6.35
N THR A 104 -0.94 3.31 -6.80
CA THR A 104 -0.08 2.17 -7.12
C THR A 104 1.03 2.07 -6.09
N GLY A 105 1.23 0.86 -5.55
CA GLY A 105 2.29 0.59 -4.57
C GLY A 105 3.12 -0.64 -4.94
N ARG A 106 4.02 -1.04 -4.02
CA ARG A 106 4.89 -2.21 -4.20
C ARG A 106 4.13 -3.51 -4.54
N PHE A 107 2.92 -3.65 -4.01
CA PHE A 107 2.08 -4.84 -4.18
C PHE A 107 1.08 -4.71 -5.33
N GLY A 108 1.21 -3.68 -6.16
CA GLY A 108 0.28 -3.36 -7.24
C GLY A 108 -0.70 -2.24 -6.88
N PRO A 109 -1.71 -2.01 -7.74
CA PRO A 109 -2.74 -1.00 -7.53
C PRO A 109 -3.64 -1.36 -6.34
N TYR A 110 -4.09 -0.33 -5.62
CA TYR A 110 -4.91 -0.48 -4.43
C TYR A 110 -5.82 0.73 -4.22
N VAL A 111 -6.91 0.50 -3.49
CA VAL A 111 -7.76 1.55 -2.92
C VAL A 111 -7.55 1.60 -1.41
N GLY A 112 -7.62 2.80 -0.86
CA GLY A 112 -7.46 3.05 0.56
C GLY A 112 -8.45 4.07 1.10
N SER A 113 -8.88 3.85 2.35
CA SER A 113 -9.63 4.81 3.15
C SER A 113 -9.34 4.56 4.63
N ASP A 114 -9.02 5.59 5.40
CA ASP A 114 -8.80 5.50 6.86
C ASP A 114 -7.83 4.42 7.36
N GLY A 115 -6.74 4.16 6.63
CA GLY A 115 -5.80 3.09 6.97
C GLY A 115 -6.30 1.68 6.66
N GLU A 116 -7.50 1.55 6.10
CA GLU A 116 -7.93 0.36 5.37
C GLU A 116 -7.43 0.42 3.94
N PHE A 117 -6.89 -0.72 3.47
CA PHE A 117 -6.38 -0.86 2.12
C PHE A 117 -6.88 -2.17 1.53
N ARG A 118 -7.18 -2.15 0.23
CA ARG A 118 -7.53 -3.34 -0.54
C ARG A 118 -6.89 -3.28 -1.91
N SER A 119 -6.30 -4.39 -2.32
CA SER A 119 -5.66 -4.50 -3.63
C SER A 119 -6.72 -4.52 -4.73
N LEU A 120 -6.48 -3.74 -5.78
CA LEU A 120 -7.19 -3.86 -7.04
C LEU A 120 -6.58 -5.04 -7.79
N LYS A 121 -7.33 -6.13 -7.94
CA LYS A 121 -6.88 -7.25 -8.75
C LYS A 121 -6.99 -6.83 -10.21
N ALA A 122 -5.86 -6.75 -10.91
CA ALA A 122 -5.90 -6.70 -12.36
C ALA A 122 -6.61 -7.96 -12.89
N PRO A 123 -7.34 -7.88 -14.01
CA PRO A 123 -7.74 -9.08 -14.73
C PRO A 123 -6.51 -9.96 -15.00
N ALA A 124 -6.69 -11.28 -14.96
CA ALA A 124 -5.61 -12.26 -15.03
C ALA A 124 -4.89 -12.20 -16.39
N GLY A 125 -3.91 -11.31 -16.50
CA GLY A 125 -3.17 -11.01 -17.72
C GLY A 125 -2.55 -9.64 -17.56
N GLY A 126 -1.30 -9.58 -17.09
CA GLY A 126 -0.60 -8.34 -16.81
C GLY A 126 -0.58 -7.43 -18.04
N GLY A 127 -1.39 -6.38 -18.01
CA GLY A 127 -1.50 -5.44 -19.10
C GLY A 127 -2.40 -4.27 -18.72
N SER A 128 -1.79 -3.11 -18.53
CA SER A 128 -2.44 -1.80 -18.36
C SER A 128 -3.12 -1.30 -19.65
N ALA A 129 -3.68 -2.20 -20.46
CA ALA A 129 -4.11 -1.93 -21.83
C ALA A 129 -5.63 -1.93 -22.04
N SER A 130 -6.43 -2.24 -21.02
CA SER A 130 -7.88 -2.06 -21.11
C SER A 130 -8.43 -1.72 -19.74
N GLY A 131 -9.26 -0.67 -19.66
CA GLY A 131 -9.87 -0.13 -18.44
C GLY A 131 -10.83 -1.11 -17.77
N GLY A 132 -10.30 -2.24 -17.30
CA GLY A 132 -11.02 -3.27 -16.57
C GLY A 132 -11.00 -3.01 -15.07
N LYS A 133 -11.88 -3.72 -14.37
CA LYS A 133 -11.98 -3.79 -12.90
C LYS A 133 -10.61 -4.11 -12.31
N GLY A 134 -9.84 -3.09 -11.94
CA GLY A 134 -8.44 -3.28 -11.55
C GLY A 134 -7.51 -2.12 -11.89
N ASP A 135 -7.89 -1.24 -12.82
CA ASP A 135 -7.08 -0.07 -13.18
C ASP A 135 -7.25 1.05 -12.14
N PRO A 136 -6.16 1.49 -11.47
CA PRO A 136 -6.21 2.59 -10.51
C PRO A 136 -6.59 3.95 -11.13
N TYR A 137 -6.43 4.14 -12.45
CA TYR A 137 -6.74 5.39 -13.13
C TYR A 137 -8.24 5.57 -13.40
N THR A 138 -8.96 4.48 -13.68
CA THR A 138 -10.37 4.54 -14.14
C THR A 138 -11.39 4.15 -13.08
N ILE A 139 -10.96 3.56 -11.96
CA ILE A 139 -11.85 3.08 -10.90
C ILE A 139 -12.79 4.17 -10.37
N THR A 140 -14.04 3.77 -10.09
CA THR A 140 -15.09 4.63 -9.53
C THR A 140 -15.18 4.52 -8.01
N LEU A 141 -15.83 5.50 -7.36
CA LEU A 141 -16.04 5.48 -5.91
C LEU A 141 -16.84 4.24 -5.48
N ASP A 142 -17.93 3.90 -6.18
CA ASP A 142 -18.81 2.78 -5.82
C ASP A 142 -18.09 1.42 -5.90
N GLU A 143 -17.24 1.24 -6.92
CA GLU A 143 -16.39 0.06 -7.04
C GLU A 143 -15.36 0.00 -5.90
N ALA A 144 -14.73 1.14 -5.58
CA ALA A 144 -13.78 1.22 -4.49
C ALA A 144 -14.43 0.88 -3.14
N LEU A 145 -15.64 1.34 -2.89
CA LEU A 145 -16.42 1.02 -1.68
C LEU A 145 -16.77 -0.46 -1.60
N THR A 146 -17.18 -1.07 -2.72
CA THR A 146 -17.45 -2.51 -2.81
C THR A 146 -16.20 -3.33 -2.45
N ILE A 147 -15.05 -2.91 -2.96
CA ILE A 147 -13.78 -3.56 -2.68
C ILE A 147 -13.35 -3.37 -1.22
N LEU A 148 -13.51 -2.16 -0.67
CA LEU A 148 -13.20 -1.85 0.74
C LEU A 148 -14.09 -2.64 1.72
N ALA A 149 -15.36 -2.83 1.39
CA ALA A 149 -16.30 -3.64 2.17
C ALA A 149 -15.92 -5.13 2.24
N THR A 150 -15.08 -5.62 1.31
CA THR A 150 -14.62 -7.01 1.35
C THR A 150 -13.70 -7.23 2.57
N PRO A 151 -13.91 -8.27 3.40
CA PRO A 151 -13.07 -8.51 4.58
C PRO A 151 -11.61 -8.86 4.21
N LYS A 152 -10.66 -8.46 5.06
CA LYS A 152 -9.23 -8.80 4.89
C LYS A 152 -9.07 -10.32 4.98
N LYS A 153 -8.68 -10.95 3.87
CA LYS A 153 -8.34 -12.37 3.87
C LYS A 153 -7.08 -12.61 4.71
N PRO A 154 -7.00 -13.74 5.43
CA PRO A 154 -5.76 -14.14 6.08
C PRO A 154 -4.64 -14.35 5.03
N PRO A 155 -3.37 -14.32 5.45
CA PRO A 155 -2.25 -14.60 4.56
C PRO A 155 -2.45 -15.93 3.82
N LYS A 156 -1.98 -16.02 2.57
CA LYS A 156 -2.07 -17.27 1.80
C LYS A 156 -1.43 -18.43 2.57
N GLY A 157 -2.13 -19.55 2.65
CA GLY A 157 -1.67 -20.76 3.35
C GLY A 157 -1.86 -20.73 4.87
N VAL A 158 -2.68 -19.81 5.37
CA VAL A 158 -3.05 -19.70 6.78
C VAL A 158 -4.58 -19.65 6.92
N GLU A 159 -5.13 -20.62 7.65
CA GLU A 159 -6.57 -20.67 7.96
C GLU A 159 -6.81 -20.21 9.39
N ILE A 160 -7.92 -19.49 9.62
CA ILE A 160 -8.36 -19.12 10.97
C ILE A 160 -9.13 -20.32 11.52
N VAL A 161 -8.59 -20.96 12.55
CA VAL A 161 -9.25 -22.10 13.20
C VAL A 161 -10.23 -21.60 14.25
N LYS A 162 -9.78 -20.66 15.09
CA LYS A 162 -10.56 -20.17 16.23
C LYS A 162 -10.15 -18.77 16.63
N GLU A 163 -11.13 -17.89 16.83
CA GLU A 163 -10.90 -16.62 17.54
C GLU A 163 -11.08 -16.86 19.04
N ILE A 164 -9.98 -17.01 19.77
CA ILE A 164 -10.00 -17.35 21.20
C ILE A 164 -10.55 -16.17 22.03
N GLY A 165 -10.38 -14.94 21.57
CA GLY A 165 -10.92 -13.74 22.20
C GLY A 165 -9.84 -12.75 22.62
N LYS A 166 -10.04 -11.99 23.70
CA LYS A 166 -9.09 -10.97 24.15
C LYS A 166 -8.12 -11.53 25.19
N HIS A 167 -6.85 -11.21 25.05
CA HIS A 167 -5.84 -11.56 26.04
C HIS A 167 -6.11 -10.80 27.37
N PRO A 168 -6.10 -11.47 28.54
CA PRO A 168 -6.51 -10.87 29.82
C PRO A 168 -5.69 -9.63 30.19
N ARG A 169 -4.36 -9.68 30.04
CA ARG A 169 -3.47 -8.54 30.36
C ARG A 169 -3.40 -7.43 29.32
N THR A 170 -3.51 -7.75 28.03
CA THR A 170 -3.17 -6.80 26.95
C THR A 170 -4.38 -6.35 26.14
N SER A 171 -5.55 -6.96 26.38
CA SER A 171 -6.81 -6.76 25.65
C SER A 171 -6.72 -6.94 24.12
N LYS A 172 -5.57 -7.38 23.61
CA LYS A 172 -5.33 -7.68 22.20
C LYS A 172 -6.01 -9.00 21.85
N GLN A 173 -6.52 -9.07 20.62
CA GLN A 173 -7.18 -10.27 20.12
C GLN A 173 -6.18 -11.41 19.93
N LEU A 174 -6.59 -12.59 20.39
CA LEU A 174 -5.93 -13.88 20.27
C LEU A 174 -6.67 -14.67 19.20
N VAL A 175 -5.94 -14.99 18.14
CA VAL A 175 -6.47 -15.79 17.02
C VAL A 175 -5.56 -16.99 16.83
N LEU A 176 -6.18 -18.16 16.77
CA LEU A 176 -5.54 -19.43 16.46
C LEU A 176 -5.60 -19.66 14.96
N TYR A 177 -4.43 -19.85 14.38
CA TYR A 177 -4.25 -20.08 12.96
C TYR A 177 -3.67 -21.47 12.70
N LYS A 178 -4.02 -22.05 11.55
CA LYS A 178 -3.41 -23.27 11.02
C LYS A 178 -2.58 -22.95 9.79
N SER A 179 -1.32 -23.40 9.81
CA SER A 179 -0.39 -23.29 8.67
C SER A 179 0.08 -24.67 8.23
N LYS A 180 0.88 -24.74 7.16
CA LYS A 180 1.58 -25.96 6.74
C LYS A 180 2.48 -26.56 7.83
N GLN A 181 3.01 -25.74 8.75
CA GLN A 181 3.94 -26.18 9.80
C GLN A 181 3.23 -26.58 11.11
N GLY A 182 1.91 -26.46 11.17
CA GLY A 182 1.14 -26.70 12.39
C GLY A 182 0.34 -25.48 12.86
N LEU A 183 -0.22 -25.60 14.07
CA LEU A 183 -1.04 -24.59 14.72
C LEU A 183 -0.17 -23.50 15.33
N PHE A 184 -0.59 -22.24 15.21
CA PHE A 184 0.09 -21.13 15.87
C PHE A 184 -0.89 -20.08 16.39
N LEU A 185 -0.56 -19.53 17.56
CA LEU A 185 -1.27 -18.41 18.16
C LEU A 185 -0.66 -17.10 17.69
N LYS A 186 -1.51 -16.12 17.41
CA LYS A 186 -1.10 -14.75 17.08
C LYS A 186 -1.75 -13.75 18.02
N LYS A 187 -0.92 -12.86 18.57
CA LYS A 187 -1.29 -11.69 19.37
C LYS A 187 -0.65 -10.44 18.78
N GLY A 188 -1.42 -9.66 18.03
CA GLY A 188 -0.89 -8.50 17.31
C GLY A 188 0.25 -8.88 16.36
N LEU A 189 1.49 -8.49 16.70
CA LEU A 189 2.70 -8.82 15.94
C LEU A 189 3.42 -10.09 16.41
N ARG A 190 3.14 -10.59 17.62
CA ARG A 190 3.76 -11.83 18.13
C ARG A 190 3.02 -13.05 17.59
N ARG A 191 3.78 -14.05 17.14
CA ARG A 191 3.28 -15.36 16.71
C ARG A 191 4.11 -16.46 17.37
N ILE A 192 3.46 -17.51 17.87
CA ILE A 192 4.12 -18.65 18.51
C ILE A 192 3.40 -19.92 18.05
N TYR A 193 4.17 -20.91 17.60
CA TYR A 193 3.66 -22.23 17.25
C TYR A 193 3.31 -23.00 18.53
N LEU A 194 2.17 -23.68 18.49
CA LEU A 194 1.75 -24.60 19.54
C LEU A 194 2.27 -26.01 19.21
N PRO A 195 2.58 -26.83 20.22
CA PRO A 195 2.85 -28.24 20.00
C PRO A 195 1.61 -28.97 19.48
N ASP A 196 1.82 -29.99 18.65
CA ASP A 196 0.76 -30.75 17.98
C ASP A 196 -0.12 -31.57 18.94
N THR A 197 0.31 -31.71 20.19
CA THR A 197 -0.43 -32.41 21.27
C THR A 197 -1.61 -31.62 21.80
N ILE A 198 -1.71 -30.32 21.50
CA ILE A 198 -2.76 -29.45 22.04
C ILE A 198 -3.91 -29.34 21.04
N SER A 199 -5.11 -29.73 21.50
CA SER A 199 -6.32 -29.61 20.70
C SER A 199 -6.76 -28.13 20.57
N PRO A 200 -7.20 -27.70 19.38
CA PRO A 200 -7.63 -26.33 19.13
C PRO A 200 -8.91 -25.94 19.90
N ASP A 201 -9.75 -26.92 20.27
CA ASP A 201 -11.04 -26.67 20.88
C ASP A 201 -10.97 -26.42 22.39
N SER A 202 -10.00 -27.01 23.08
CA SER A 202 -9.83 -26.88 24.54
C SER A 202 -9.08 -25.61 24.97
N LEU A 203 -8.48 -24.86 24.04
CA LEU A 203 -7.69 -23.66 24.34
C LEU A 203 -8.57 -22.51 24.85
N THR A 204 -8.34 -22.13 26.12
CA THR A 204 -8.95 -20.93 26.73
C THR A 204 -8.08 -19.68 26.51
N PRO A 205 -8.63 -18.45 26.69
CA PRO A 205 -7.85 -17.21 26.62
C PRO A 205 -6.73 -17.12 27.65
N ALA A 206 -6.89 -17.78 28.81
CA ALA A 206 -5.88 -17.81 29.87
C ALA A 206 -4.69 -18.69 29.45
N ASP A 207 -4.95 -19.90 28.97
CA ASP A 207 -3.91 -20.83 28.52
C ASP A 207 -3.15 -20.26 27.31
N ALA A 208 -3.88 -19.71 26.34
CA ALA A 208 -3.30 -19.07 25.17
C ALA A 208 -2.42 -17.85 25.52
N ALA A 209 -2.71 -17.17 26.64
CA ALA A 209 -1.91 -16.05 27.13
C ALA A 209 -0.58 -16.50 27.73
N GLU A 210 -0.50 -17.70 28.32
CA GLU A 210 0.75 -18.24 28.88
C GLU A 210 1.80 -18.50 27.80
N TYR A 211 1.37 -19.01 26.65
CA TYR A 211 2.26 -19.20 25.50
C TYR A 211 2.78 -17.86 24.94
N LEU A 212 2.01 -16.78 25.09
CA LEU A 212 2.28 -15.46 24.51
C LEU A 212 2.69 -14.41 25.57
N LYS A 213 3.55 -14.76 26.53
CA LYS A 213 4.08 -13.81 27.54
C LYS A 213 4.56 -12.49 26.95
#